data_AF-A0A3Q2DF58-F1
#
_entry.id   AF-A0A3Q2DF58-F1
#
_cell.length_a   1.000
_cell.length_b   1.000
_cell.length_c   1.000
_cell.angle_alpha   90.00
_cell.angle_beta   90.00
_cell.angle_gamma   90.00
#
_symmetry.space_group_name_H-M   'P 1'
#
loop_
_entity.id
_entity.type
_entity.pdbx_description
1 polymer ?
#
loop_
_entity_poly.entity_id
_entity_poly.type
_entity_poly.pdbx_seq_one_letter_code
_entity_poly.pdbx_strand_id
1 'polypeptide(L)'
;MGNKTVLSTNKLGQQIIVLLLFLSRFVFLRCGLAPLNNRIVGGEAAPPGSWPWQVSLHTFAHICGGSLINDQWVLTAAHCPHQHLKNSESNPNEVSRTVTRIIIHPEYNKPLYNNDIALLKMSEPVAFSNYISPVCLAAFNSTFNIGEDTWVTGWGNIGYDGSQLEIPLGPSNTKLVT
;
A
#
# COMPACT_ATOMS: atom_id res chain seq x y z
N MET A 1 19.65 -20.22 54.98
CA MET A 1 20.14 -18.84 54.76
C MET A 1 20.67 -18.75 53.33
N GLY A 2 19.86 -18.23 52.40
CA GLY A 2 20.23 -18.09 50.98
C GLY A 2 20.68 -16.67 50.70
N ASN A 3 21.93 -16.48 50.29
CA ASN A 3 22.51 -15.18 49.99
C ASN A 3 22.00 -14.71 48.62
N LYS A 4 21.16 -13.66 48.60
CA LYS A 4 20.70 -13.04 47.34
C LYS A 4 21.76 -12.04 46.88
N THR A 5 22.58 -12.45 45.92
CA THR A 5 23.50 -11.56 45.20
C THR A 5 22.66 -10.67 44.29
N VAL A 6 22.37 -9.45 44.74
CA VAL A 6 21.76 -8.42 43.88
C VAL A 6 22.86 -7.93 42.94
N LEU A 7 22.80 -8.37 41.68
CA LEU A 7 23.65 -7.86 40.60
C LEU A 7 23.32 -6.38 40.40
N SER A 8 24.15 -5.51 40.95
CA SER A 8 24.12 -4.07 40.73
C SER A 8 24.45 -3.78 39.27
N THR A 9 23.43 -3.56 38.43
CA THR A 9 23.63 -3.13 37.05
C THR A 9 24.14 -1.69 37.05
N ASN A 10 25.30 -1.45 36.45
CA ASN A 10 25.90 -0.12 36.36
C ASN A 10 24.95 0.83 35.61
N LYS A 11 24.71 2.02 36.20
CA LYS A 11 23.82 3.07 35.68
C LYS A 11 24.13 3.48 34.23
N LEU A 12 25.39 3.33 33.80
CA LEU A 12 25.83 3.54 32.42
C LEU A 12 25.32 2.46 31.45
N GLY A 13 25.29 1.19 31.87
CA GLY A 13 24.75 0.09 31.06
C GLY A 13 23.24 0.19 30.86
N GLN A 14 22.52 0.69 31.87
CA GLN A 14 21.08 0.93 31.78
C GLN A 14 20.75 2.10 30.82
N GLN A 15 21.56 3.16 30.81
CA GLN A 15 21.44 4.28 29.86
C GLN A 15 21.72 3.86 28.41
N ILE A 16 22.74 3.00 28.17
CA ILE A 16 23.06 2.49 26.83
C ILE A 16 21.93 1.60 26.29
N ILE A 17 21.33 0.73 27.12
CA ILE A 17 20.18 -0.09 26.71
C ILE A 17 18.98 0.79 26.37
N VAL A 18 18.70 1.83 27.16
CA VAL A 18 17.62 2.79 26.86
C VAL A 18 17.88 3.56 25.56
N LEU A 19 19.13 3.98 25.30
CA LEU A 19 19.52 4.65 24.06
C LEU A 19 19.43 3.71 22.84
N LEU A 20 19.84 2.44 22.97
CA LEU A 20 19.70 1.42 21.94
C LEU A 20 18.23 1.08 21.65
N LEU A 21 17.38 1.03 22.69
CA LEU A 21 15.93 0.85 22.55
C LEU A 21 15.24 2.09 21.97
N PHE A 22 15.76 3.30 22.21
CA PHE A 22 15.31 4.52 21.56
C PHE A 22 15.72 4.55 20.09
N LEU A 23 16.97 4.22 19.76
CA LEU A 23 17.47 4.15 18.38
C LEU A 23 16.83 3.00 17.58
N SER A 24 16.48 1.88 18.22
CA SER A 24 15.72 0.79 17.58
C SER A 24 14.26 1.15 17.33
N ARG A 25 13.72 2.20 17.98
CA ARG A 25 12.41 2.77 17.68
C ARG A 25 12.46 3.84 16.58
N PHE A 26 13.64 4.28 16.17
CA PHE A 26 13.87 5.05 14.96
C PHE A 26 14.10 4.13 13.75
N VAL A 27 13.22 3.14 13.55
CA VAL A 27 13.07 2.59 12.20
C VAL A 27 12.38 3.68 11.41
N PHE A 28 13.14 4.41 10.58
CA PHE A 28 12.55 5.30 9.59
C PHE A 28 11.47 4.52 8.86
N LEU A 29 10.23 5.01 8.89
CA LEU A 29 9.13 4.48 8.09
C LEU A 29 9.53 4.70 6.62
N ARG A 30 10.21 3.72 6.01
CA ARG A 30 10.66 3.81 4.63
C ARG A 30 9.44 3.60 3.74
N CYS A 31 9.05 4.64 3.02
CA CYS A 31 7.99 4.61 2.02
C CYS A 31 8.61 4.65 0.60
N GLY A 32 7.82 4.30 -0.41
CA GLY A 32 8.19 4.42 -1.82
C GLY A 32 9.31 3.47 -2.28
N LEU A 33 9.68 2.49 -1.46
CA LEU A 33 10.68 1.49 -1.81
C LEU A 33 10.00 0.23 -2.37
N ALA A 34 10.35 -0.10 -3.61
CA ALA A 34 9.94 -1.31 -4.31
C ALA A 34 11.16 -2.18 -4.66
N PRO A 35 11.72 -2.94 -3.68
CA PRO A 35 12.99 -3.66 -3.86
C PRO A 35 12.93 -4.78 -4.90
N LEU A 36 11.73 -5.23 -5.28
CA LEU A 36 11.51 -6.28 -6.28
C LEU A 36 11.09 -5.72 -7.65
N ASN A 37 11.11 -4.39 -7.84
CA ASN A 37 10.75 -3.79 -9.11
C ASN A 37 11.95 -3.79 -10.08
N ASN A 38 11.91 -4.69 -11.06
CA ASN A 38 12.87 -4.80 -12.15
C ASN A 38 12.32 -4.15 -13.43
N ARG A 39 12.06 -2.82 -13.41
CA ARG A 39 11.64 -1.98 -14.54
C ARG A 39 10.80 -2.70 -15.60
N ILE A 40 9.48 -2.72 -15.42
CA ILE A 40 8.51 -3.17 -16.42
C ILE A 40 7.94 -1.94 -17.15
N VAL A 41 7.91 -1.97 -18.48
CA VAL A 41 7.36 -0.91 -19.35
C VAL A 41 6.49 -1.55 -20.43
N GLY A 42 5.36 -0.92 -20.78
CA GLY A 42 4.58 -1.31 -21.97
C GLY A 42 3.32 -2.16 -21.73
N GLY A 43 2.70 -2.10 -20.56
CA GLY A 43 1.40 -2.75 -20.32
C GLY A 43 1.50 -4.23 -19.94
N GLU A 44 2.68 -4.73 -19.57
CA GLU A 44 2.87 -6.14 -19.23
C GLU A 44 2.50 -6.46 -17.78
N ALA A 45 2.28 -7.76 -17.51
CA ALA A 45 2.05 -8.28 -16.17
C ALA A 45 3.27 -8.04 -15.26
N ALA A 46 3.07 -7.33 -14.16
CA ALA A 46 4.10 -7.08 -13.16
C ALA A 46 4.34 -8.33 -12.29
N PRO A 47 5.61 -8.70 -12.02
CA PRO A 47 5.93 -9.71 -11.01
C PRO A 47 5.35 -9.38 -9.62
N PRO A 48 5.05 -10.38 -8.78
CA PRO A 48 4.65 -10.14 -7.40
C PRO A 48 5.66 -9.29 -6.64
N GLY A 49 5.20 -8.20 -6.03
CA GLY A 49 6.01 -7.29 -5.22
C GLY A 49 6.67 -6.13 -5.99
N SER A 50 6.50 -6.02 -7.32
CA SER A 50 6.97 -4.84 -8.08
C SER A 50 6.35 -3.54 -7.58
N TRP A 51 5.14 -3.60 -7.02
CA TRP A 51 4.40 -2.46 -6.47
C TRP A 51 3.82 -2.85 -5.11
N PRO A 52 4.62 -2.77 -4.02
CA PRO A 52 4.28 -3.33 -2.72
C PRO A 52 3.22 -2.54 -1.96
N TRP A 53 2.87 -1.34 -2.43
CA TRP A 53 1.77 -0.53 -1.92
C TRP A 53 0.44 -0.79 -2.61
N GLN A 54 0.40 -1.63 -3.65
CA GLN A 54 -0.81 -1.88 -4.42
C GLN A 54 -1.88 -2.60 -3.58
N VAL A 55 -3.03 -1.96 -3.40
CA VAL A 55 -4.19 -2.51 -2.69
C VAL A 55 -5.30 -2.83 -3.68
N SER A 56 -5.96 -3.96 -3.44
CA SER A 56 -7.16 -4.39 -4.16
C SER A 56 -8.37 -4.26 -3.24
N LEU A 57 -9.40 -3.51 -3.65
CA LEU A 57 -10.65 -3.34 -2.90
C LEU A 57 -11.70 -4.34 -3.42
N HIS A 58 -12.45 -4.98 -2.51
CA HIS A 58 -13.25 -6.16 -2.82
C HIS A 58 -14.57 -6.23 -2.08
N THR A 59 -15.68 -6.22 -2.81
CA THR A 59 -16.97 -6.65 -2.23
C THR A 59 -17.18 -8.16 -2.46
N PHE A 60 -17.28 -8.57 -3.72
CA PHE A 60 -17.33 -9.98 -4.13
C PHE A 60 -16.20 -10.34 -5.11
N ALA A 61 -15.77 -9.35 -5.89
CA ALA A 61 -14.64 -9.39 -6.82
C ALA A 61 -13.89 -8.05 -6.73
N HIS A 62 -12.80 -7.92 -7.50
CA HIS A 62 -12.05 -6.66 -7.58
C HIS A 62 -12.96 -5.56 -8.09
N ILE A 63 -13.05 -4.45 -7.36
CA ILE A 63 -13.89 -3.31 -7.74
C ILE A 63 -13.10 -2.02 -7.92
N CYS A 64 -11.99 -1.87 -7.19
CA CYS A 64 -11.17 -0.66 -7.20
C CYS A 64 -9.75 -0.95 -6.72
N GLY A 65 -8.83 -0.05 -7.09
CA GLY A 65 -7.50 0.00 -6.51
C GLY A 65 -7.40 0.89 -5.27
N GLY A 66 -6.28 0.78 -4.58
CA GLY A 66 -5.86 1.71 -3.54
C GLY A 66 -4.35 1.66 -3.37
N SER A 67 -3.83 2.58 -2.56
CA SER A 67 -2.42 2.63 -2.18
C SER A 67 -2.27 2.58 -0.67
N LEU A 68 -1.44 1.66 -0.18
CA LEU A 68 -1.03 1.62 1.22
C LEU A 68 -0.14 2.84 1.51
N ILE A 69 -0.52 3.67 2.48
CA ILE A 69 0.23 4.90 2.82
C ILE A 69 0.93 4.80 4.19
N ASN A 70 0.54 3.84 5.02
CA ASN A 70 1.26 3.40 6.22
C ASN A 70 0.79 1.97 6.59
N ASP A 71 1.09 1.50 7.78
CA ASP A 71 0.76 0.13 8.22
C ASP A 71 -0.76 -0.12 8.40
N GLN A 72 -1.61 0.91 8.49
CA GLN A 72 -3.04 0.72 8.77
C GLN A 72 -3.99 1.55 7.89
N TRP A 73 -3.47 2.35 6.96
CA TRP A 73 -4.25 3.27 6.14
C TRP A 73 -4.00 3.06 4.66
N VAL A 74 -5.11 3.09 3.91
CA VAL A 74 -5.14 3.02 2.46
C VAL A 74 -5.75 4.31 1.92
N LEU A 75 -5.13 4.86 0.89
CA LEU A 75 -5.66 5.95 0.08
C LEU A 75 -6.35 5.39 -1.16
N THR A 76 -7.54 5.89 -1.49
CA THR A 76 -8.30 5.50 -2.69
C THR A 76 -9.16 6.66 -3.18
N ALA A 77 -9.93 6.45 -4.24
CA ALA A 77 -10.91 7.41 -4.74
C ALA A 77 -12.20 7.37 -3.91
N ALA A 78 -12.86 8.51 -3.74
CA ALA A 78 -14.13 8.61 -3.02
C ALA A 78 -15.29 7.94 -3.77
N HIS A 79 -15.21 7.86 -5.10
CA HIS A 79 -16.23 7.18 -5.91
C HIS A 79 -16.19 5.65 -5.79
N CYS A 80 -15.12 5.07 -5.23
CA CYS A 80 -15.00 3.62 -5.10
C CYS A 80 -16.06 3.06 -4.15
N PRO A 81 -16.71 1.93 -4.48
CA PRO A 81 -17.63 1.27 -3.57
C PRO A 81 -16.88 0.78 -2.32
N HIS A 82 -17.43 0.99 -1.13
CA HIS A 82 -16.75 0.69 0.11
C HIS A 82 -17.36 -0.53 0.80
N GLN A 83 -16.72 -1.70 0.68
CA GLN A 83 -16.93 -2.85 1.58
C GLN A 83 -15.91 -3.94 1.30
N HIS A 84 -15.32 -4.45 2.40
CA HIS A 84 -14.36 -5.56 2.55
C HIS A 84 -12.99 -5.42 1.79
N LEU A 85 -11.88 -5.81 2.45
CA LEU A 85 -10.61 -6.09 1.75
C LEU A 85 -10.37 -7.58 1.93
N LYS A 86 -10.60 -8.31 0.86
CA LYS A 86 -10.28 -9.73 0.80
C LYS A 86 -10.21 -10.08 -0.67
N ASN A 87 -9.14 -10.71 -1.14
CA ASN A 87 -9.27 -11.37 -2.43
C ASN A 87 -8.72 -12.79 -2.51
N SER A 88 -9.33 -13.44 -3.49
CA SER A 88 -9.27 -14.81 -3.95
C SER A 88 -7.90 -15.20 -4.50
N GLU A 89 -7.38 -16.29 -3.94
CA GLU A 89 -6.31 -17.18 -4.42
C GLU A 89 -4.84 -16.72 -4.43
N SER A 90 -3.97 -17.73 -4.31
CA SER A 90 -2.81 -17.79 -3.42
C SER A 90 -1.57 -16.99 -3.90
N ASN A 91 -1.53 -15.69 -3.63
CA ASN A 91 -0.24 -15.05 -3.37
C ASN A 91 0.14 -15.30 -1.89
N PRO A 92 1.20 -16.06 -1.59
CA PRO A 92 1.60 -16.31 -0.21
C PRO A 92 2.02 -15.04 0.55
N ASN A 93 2.24 -13.94 -0.17
CA ASN A 93 2.63 -12.65 0.40
C ASN A 93 1.45 -11.67 0.56
N GLU A 94 0.23 -12.06 0.23
CA GLU A 94 -0.96 -11.22 0.40
C GLU A 94 -1.47 -11.25 1.86
N VAL A 95 -1.94 -10.09 2.32
CA VAL A 95 -2.56 -9.95 3.64
C VAL A 95 -3.92 -9.28 3.49
N SER A 96 -4.97 -9.97 3.91
CA SER A 96 -6.34 -9.45 3.94
C SER A 96 -6.63 -8.71 5.26
N ARG A 97 -7.40 -7.61 5.18
CA ARG A 97 -7.83 -6.78 6.30
C ARG A 97 -9.26 -6.29 6.07
N THR A 98 -10.07 -6.09 7.09
CA THR A 98 -11.37 -5.43 6.86
C THR A 98 -11.23 -3.91 6.99
N VAL A 99 -12.09 -3.15 6.31
CA VAL A 99 -12.16 -1.69 6.51
C VAL A 99 -13.05 -1.43 7.72
N THR A 100 -12.54 -0.66 8.69
CA THR A 100 -13.28 -0.27 9.91
C THR A 100 -13.76 1.17 9.89
N ARG A 101 -13.12 2.03 9.09
CA ARG A 101 -13.50 3.43 8.94
C ARG A 101 -13.21 3.91 7.54
N ILE A 102 -14.12 4.72 7.01
CA ILE A 102 -13.99 5.41 5.73
C ILE A 102 -14.08 6.91 6.04
N ILE A 103 -13.15 7.69 5.49
CA ILE A 103 -13.16 9.15 5.57
C ILE A 103 -13.13 9.67 4.14
N ILE A 104 -14.28 10.12 3.65
CA ILE A 104 -14.40 10.77 2.34
C ILE A 104 -14.00 12.23 2.50
N HIS A 105 -13.34 12.81 1.50
CA HIS A 105 -13.04 14.23 1.49
C HIS A 105 -14.33 15.05 1.68
N PRO A 106 -14.38 16.02 2.61
CA PRO A 106 -15.61 16.75 2.95
C PRO A 106 -16.18 17.55 1.77
N GLU A 107 -15.33 17.92 0.82
CA GLU A 107 -15.70 18.66 -0.39
C GLU A 107 -15.82 17.77 -1.64
N TYR A 108 -15.87 16.44 -1.47
CA TYR A 108 -16.15 15.54 -2.59
C TYR A 108 -17.54 15.81 -3.16
N ASN A 109 -17.66 15.89 -4.48
CA ASN A 109 -18.94 16.15 -5.14
C ASN A 109 -19.20 15.26 -6.37
N LYS A 110 -20.49 15.10 -6.68
CA LYS A 110 -20.98 14.55 -7.94
C LYS A 110 -21.85 15.61 -8.63
N PRO A 111 -21.83 15.72 -9.97
CA PRO A 111 -21.18 14.83 -10.93
C PRO A 111 -19.74 15.22 -11.31
N LEU A 112 -19.19 16.30 -10.76
CA LEU A 112 -17.88 16.84 -11.19
C LEU A 112 -16.68 16.02 -10.69
N TYR A 113 -16.88 15.12 -9.70
CA TYR A 113 -15.82 14.33 -9.09
C TYR A 113 -14.66 15.18 -8.54
N ASN A 114 -14.96 16.42 -8.11
CA ASN A 114 -13.96 17.22 -7.43
C ASN A 114 -13.61 16.55 -6.09
N ASN A 115 -12.33 16.60 -5.70
CA ASN A 115 -11.84 16.03 -4.45
C ASN A 115 -12.18 14.54 -4.28
N ASP A 116 -12.02 13.77 -5.36
CA ASP A 116 -12.31 12.33 -5.41
C ASP A 116 -11.25 11.50 -4.68
N ILE A 117 -11.20 11.66 -3.37
CA ILE A 117 -10.20 11.06 -2.49
C ILE A 117 -10.86 10.61 -1.17
N ALA A 118 -10.48 9.43 -0.72
CA ALA A 118 -10.93 8.85 0.54
C ALA A 118 -9.80 8.09 1.25
N LEU A 119 -9.85 8.09 2.58
CA LEU A 119 -8.99 7.31 3.45
C LEU A 119 -9.77 6.13 4.04
N LEU A 120 -9.17 4.95 3.96
CA LEU A 120 -9.69 3.73 4.56
C LEU A 120 -8.79 3.29 5.71
N LYS A 121 -9.37 3.10 6.90
CA LYS A 121 -8.67 2.51 8.05
C LYS A 121 -8.91 1.01 8.08
N MET A 122 -7.83 0.25 8.05
CA MET A 122 -7.86 -1.20 8.20
C MET A 122 -8.13 -1.63 9.64
N SER A 123 -8.70 -2.81 9.84
CA SER A 123 -9.01 -3.39 11.15
C SER A 123 -7.78 -3.56 12.03
N GLU A 124 -6.66 -3.94 11.41
CA GLU A 124 -5.38 -4.17 12.06
C GLU A 124 -4.23 -3.71 11.16
N PRO A 125 -3.09 -3.31 11.74
CA PRO A 125 -1.90 -3.01 10.96
C PRO A 125 -1.41 -4.22 10.13
N VAL A 126 -0.66 -3.94 9.07
CA VAL A 126 0.09 -4.92 8.28
C VAL A 126 1.58 -4.86 8.63
N ALA A 127 2.24 -6.01 8.63
CA ALA A 127 3.69 -6.05 8.77
C ALA A 127 4.36 -5.76 7.43
N PHE A 128 5.33 -4.86 7.40
CA PHE A 128 6.06 -4.56 6.17
C PHE A 128 7.00 -5.68 5.76
N SER A 129 7.13 -5.86 4.45
CA SER A 129 7.98 -6.85 3.80
C SER A 129 8.42 -6.34 2.42
N ASN A 130 9.15 -7.14 1.66
CA ASN A 130 9.47 -6.83 0.26
C ASN A 130 8.22 -6.77 -0.65
N TYR A 131 7.07 -7.28 -0.18
CA TYR A 131 5.81 -7.36 -0.92
C TYR A 131 4.73 -6.41 -0.40
N ILE A 132 4.91 -5.87 0.82
CA ILE A 132 3.98 -4.96 1.50
C ILE A 132 4.80 -3.82 2.07
N SER A 133 4.69 -2.64 1.48
CA SER A 133 5.34 -1.42 1.97
C SER A 133 4.52 -0.20 1.56
N PRO A 134 4.58 0.91 2.32
CA PRO A 134 3.78 2.09 2.00
C PRO A 134 4.41 2.88 0.84
N VAL A 135 3.58 3.54 0.04
CA VAL A 135 4.02 4.57 -0.91
C VAL A 135 4.26 5.89 -0.18
N CYS A 136 5.20 6.72 -0.65
CA CYS A 136 5.35 8.06 -0.12
C CYS A 136 4.26 8.98 -0.64
N LEU A 137 3.78 9.87 0.22
CA LEU A 137 2.95 10.99 -0.21
C LEU A 137 3.83 12.12 -0.73
N ALA A 138 3.34 12.78 -1.77
CA ALA A 138 3.96 13.99 -2.28
C ALA A 138 4.02 15.07 -1.19
N ALA A 139 5.09 15.87 -1.18
CA ALA A 139 5.17 17.01 -0.28
C ALA A 139 4.15 18.08 -0.71
N PHE A 140 3.62 18.87 0.22
CA PHE A 140 2.57 19.87 -0.05
C PHE A 140 2.90 20.83 -1.21
N ASN A 141 4.19 21.16 -1.40
CA ASN A 141 4.67 22.05 -2.46
C ASN A 141 5.57 21.33 -3.49
N SER A 142 5.47 20.00 -3.62
CA SER A 142 6.21 19.30 -4.68
C SER A 142 5.61 19.64 -6.05
N THR A 143 6.48 19.91 -7.01
CA THR A 143 6.12 20.10 -8.43
C THR A 143 6.52 18.88 -9.23
N PHE A 144 5.68 18.47 -10.18
CA PHE A 144 6.00 17.43 -11.15
C PHE A 144 6.26 18.09 -12.50
N ASN A 145 7.37 17.75 -13.14
CA ASN A 145 7.72 18.35 -14.43
C ASN A 145 6.90 17.69 -15.54
N ILE A 146 6.55 18.48 -16.55
CA ILE A 146 5.91 17.96 -17.76
C ILE A 146 6.92 17.07 -18.48
N GLY A 147 6.49 15.87 -18.88
CA GLY A 147 7.32 14.90 -19.59
C GLY A 147 8.17 14.01 -18.70
N GLU A 148 7.96 14.04 -17.38
CA GLU A 148 8.56 13.08 -16.47
C GLU A 148 7.79 11.76 -16.51
N ASP A 149 8.51 10.65 -16.68
CA ASP A 149 7.91 9.31 -16.77
C ASP A 149 7.24 8.94 -15.45
N THR A 150 6.02 8.42 -15.52
CA THR A 150 5.25 7.93 -14.37
C THR A 150 4.67 6.55 -14.66
N TRP A 151 4.46 5.76 -13.63
CA TRP A 151 3.87 4.42 -13.76
C TRP A 151 2.43 4.42 -13.25
N VAL A 152 1.52 3.80 -14.00
CA VAL A 152 0.17 3.49 -13.54
C VAL A 152 0.03 1.97 -13.42
N THR A 153 -0.46 1.51 -12.27
CA THR A 153 -0.47 0.09 -11.93
C THR A 153 -1.83 -0.36 -11.45
N GLY A 154 -2.32 -1.50 -11.95
CA GLY A 154 -3.61 -2.02 -11.52
C GLY A 154 -4.11 -3.19 -12.33
N TRP A 155 -5.35 -3.58 -12.07
CA TRP A 155 -6.03 -4.69 -12.73
C TRP A 155 -7.02 -4.20 -13.81
N GLY A 156 -6.93 -2.92 -14.18
CA GLY A 156 -7.82 -2.29 -15.15
C GLY A 156 -7.57 -2.74 -16.59
N ASN A 157 -8.59 -2.60 -17.43
CA ASN A 157 -8.49 -2.90 -18.84
C ASN A 157 -7.66 -1.81 -19.56
N ILE A 158 -6.56 -2.18 -20.21
CA ILE A 158 -5.64 -1.27 -20.90
C ILE A 158 -6.08 -0.97 -22.35
N GLY A 159 -7.37 -1.14 -22.66
CA GLY A 159 -7.92 -1.12 -24.01
C GLY A 159 -7.58 0.16 -24.79
N TYR A 160 -6.57 0.05 -25.65
CA TYR A 160 -6.27 0.98 -26.74
C TYR A 160 -6.16 0.20 -28.04
N ASP A 161 -7.30 -0.22 -28.58
CA ASP A 161 -7.50 -0.43 -30.02
C ASP A 161 -9.01 -0.30 -30.28
N GLY A 162 -9.38 0.56 -31.22
CA GLY A 162 -10.76 0.80 -31.68
C GLY A 162 -11.40 -0.37 -32.44
N SER A 163 -11.02 -1.62 -32.19
CA SER A 163 -11.70 -2.80 -32.72
C SER A 163 -11.87 -3.85 -31.64
N GLN A 164 -13.14 -4.23 -31.43
CA GLN A 164 -13.56 -5.41 -30.69
C GLN A 164 -12.79 -6.62 -31.21
N LEU A 165 -11.86 -7.15 -30.43
CA LEU A 165 -11.34 -8.49 -30.60
C LEU A 165 -11.32 -9.16 -29.23
N GLU A 166 -12.13 -10.20 -29.11
CA GLU A 166 -12.19 -11.12 -27.99
C GLU A 166 -10.78 -11.64 -27.69
N ILE A 167 -10.21 -11.18 -26.57
CA ILE A 167 -9.02 -11.81 -25.98
C ILE A 167 -9.51 -12.48 -24.71
N PRO A 168 -9.08 -13.73 -24.43
CA PRO A 168 -9.67 -14.57 -23.39
C PRO A 168 -9.67 -13.80 -22.08
N LEU A 169 -10.74 -13.97 -21.30
CA LEU A 169 -10.80 -13.58 -19.90
C LEU A 169 -9.55 -14.12 -19.20
N GLY A 170 -8.46 -13.34 -19.20
CA GLY A 170 -7.37 -13.53 -18.29
C GLY A 170 -7.96 -13.39 -16.89
N PRO A 171 -7.51 -14.20 -15.92
CA PRO A 171 -8.02 -14.11 -14.56
C PRO A 171 -7.97 -12.64 -14.12
N SER A 172 -9.00 -12.15 -13.43
CA SER A 172 -9.21 -10.75 -13.03
C SER A 172 -8.15 -10.20 -12.05
N ASN A 173 -6.95 -10.80 -12.02
CA ASN A 173 -5.94 -10.73 -10.98
C ASN A 173 -4.55 -10.34 -11.52
N THR A 174 -4.41 -9.99 -12.81
CA THR A 174 -3.14 -9.48 -13.36
C THR A 174 -2.91 -8.00 -13.04
N LYS A 175 -1.85 -7.70 -12.28
CA LYS A 175 -1.35 -6.31 -12.12
C LYS A 175 -0.62 -5.92 -13.40
N LEU A 176 -1.14 -4.97 -14.17
CA LEU A 176 -0.52 -4.41 -15.36
C LEU A 176 0.14 -3.07 -15.03
N VAL A 177 1.24 -2.76 -15.71
CA VAL A 177 1.92 -1.45 -15.63
C VAL A 177 1.81 -0.77 -16.99
N THR A 178 1.00 0.28 -17.10
CA THR A 178 0.95 1.12 -18.31
C THR A 178 1.86 2.32 -18.19
#